data_AF-A0A1X7TK23-F1
#
_entry.id   AF-A0A1X7TK23-F1
#
_cell.length_a   1.000
_cell.length_b   1.000
_cell.length_c   1.000
_cell.angle_alpha   90.00
_cell.angle_beta   90.00
_cell.angle_gamma   90.00
#
_symmetry.space_group_name_H-M   'P 1'
#
loop_
_entity.id
_entity.type
_entity.pdbx_description
1 polymer ?
#
loop_
_entity_poly.entity_id
_entity_poly.type
_entity_poly.pdbx_seq_one_letter_code
_entity_poly.pdbx_strand_id
1 'polypeptide(L)'
;QALLVTPYKGLKDVERAVIGAFATQHGIANASKEYKVSESTVRGIKRKYSEALLQSASGNEEDSTVTSLPKGKQGRPFVLGEDMDREVQDFIRAQRDIGAVVTRSTVIASGKAGVVMRHNKFYLKEFGGQMDLTKHWAESILHRMKFVKRRGSMKVHVLGDAFERIKRNFLADIKTTVNLSFTQYPKDSCITLHGEEEAMISASL
;
A
#
# COMPACT_ATOMS: atom_id res chain seq x y z
N GLN A 1 2.54 -47.16 22.83
CA GLN A 1 1.88 -47.00 21.52
C GLN A 1 2.39 -45.72 20.89
N ALA A 2 3.15 -45.81 19.80
CA ALA A 2 3.59 -44.65 19.04
C ALA A 2 2.39 -44.13 18.23
N LEU A 3 1.92 -42.92 18.52
CA LEU A 3 0.92 -42.24 17.71
C LEU A 3 1.54 -41.96 16.34
N LEU A 4 1.12 -42.71 15.33
CA LEU A 4 1.38 -42.40 13.93
C LEU A 4 0.80 -41.02 13.63
N VAL A 5 1.67 -40.01 13.60
CA VAL A 5 1.32 -38.70 13.05
C VAL A 5 1.07 -38.92 11.56
N THR A 6 -0.19 -39.12 11.21
CA THR A 6 -0.58 -39.24 9.81
C THR A 6 -0.25 -37.92 9.10
N PRO A 7 0.43 -37.96 7.95
CA PRO A 7 0.73 -36.75 7.20
C PRO A 7 -0.58 -36.01 6.88
N TYR A 8 -0.58 -34.68 7.05
CA TYR A 8 -1.77 -33.84 6.87
C TYR A 8 -2.39 -34.07 5.48
N LYS A 9 -3.60 -34.65 5.45
CA LYS A 9 -4.33 -34.92 4.20
C LYS A 9 -4.79 -33.60 3.57
N GLY A 10 -4.32 -33.32 2.35
CA GLY A 10 -4.71 -32.14 1.57
C GLY A 10 -6.14 -32.24 1.02
N LEU A 11 -7.15 -32.15 1.89
CA LEU A 11 -8.56 -32.27 1.52
C LEU A 11 -9.01 -31.15 0.57
N LYS A 12 -9.70 -31.49 -0.52
CA LYS A 12 -10.31 -30.54 -1.45
C LYS A 12 -11.66 -30.04 -0.93
N ASP A 13 -12.16 -28.93 -1.47
CA ASP A 13 -13.38 -28.29 -0.97
C ASP A 13 -14.64 -29.15 -1.11
N VAL A 14 -14.75 -29.90 -2.22
CA VAL A 14 -15.84 -30.88 -2.44
C VAL A 14 -15.74 -32.05 -1.45
N GLU A 15 -14.55 -32.60 -1.24
CA GLU A 15 -14.35 -33.69 -0.27
C GLU A 15 -14.70 -33.26 1.15
N ARG A 16 -14.40 -32.00 1.50
CA ARG A 16 -14.78 -31.41 2.79
C ARG A 16 -16.30 -31.32 2.94
N ALA A 17 -17.02 -30.98 1.87
CA ALA A 17 -18.47 -30.97 1.89
C ALA A 17 -19.05 -32.38 2.11
N VAL A 18 -18.55 -33.38 1.37
CA VAL A 18 -18.96 -34.79 1.53
C VAL A 18 -18.70 -35.31 2.95
N ILE A 19 -17.53 -35.02 3.52
CA ILE A 19 -17.21 -35.39 4.91
C ILE A 19 -18.12 -34.68 5.90
N GLY A 20 -18.46 -33.41 5.65
CA GLY A 20 -19.40 -32.64 6.47
C GLY A 20 -20.80 -33.23 6.47
N ALA A 21 -21.33 -33.58 5.30
CA ALA A 21 -22.61 -34.26 5.14
C ALA A 21 -22.61 -35.61 5.87
N PHE A 22 -21.60 -36.44 5.62
CA PHE A 22 -21.46 -37.76 6.25
C PHE A 22 -21.32 -37.68 7.77
N ALA A 23 -20.53 -36.74 8.29
CA ALA A 23 -20.38 -36.53 9.74
C ALA A 23 -21.64 -35.98 10.42
N THR A 24 -22.51 -35.32 9.65
CA THR A 24 -23.82 -34.86 10.13
C THR A 24 -24.78 -36.04 10.28
N GLN A 25 -24.77 -36.99 9.33
CA GLN A 25 -25.63 -38.16 9.32
C GLN A 25 -25.13 -39.31 10.24
N HIS A 26 -23.84 -39.64 10.18
CA HIS A 26 -23.27 -40.84 10.82
C HIS A 26 -22.36 -40.57 12.02
N GLY A 27 -22.13 -39.29 12.35
CA GLY A 27 -21.29 -38.89 13.48
C GLY A 27 -19.79 -38.79 13.16
N ILE A 28 -19.05 -38.16 14.09
CA ILE A 28 -17.64 -37.75 13.89
C ILE A 28 -16.69 -38.96 13.85
N ALA A 29 -16.88 -39.93 14.75
CA ALA A 29 -15.99 -41.09 14.88
C ALA A 29 -16.06 -42.00 13.64
N ASN A 30 -17.26 -42.18 13.07
CA ASN A 30 -17.45 -42.96 11.85
C ASN A 30 -16.84 -42.24 10.65
N ALA A 31 -17.08 -40.94 10.51
CA ALA A 31 -16.47 -40.13 9.46
C ALA A 31 -14.93 -40.12 9.53
N SER A 32 -14.37 -40.07 10.75
CA SER A 32 -12.91 -40.12 10.98
C SER A 32 -12.31 -41.42 10.45
N LYS A 33 -12.94 -42.56 10.76
CA LYS A 33 -12.51 -43.89 10.30
C LYS A 33 -12.66 -44.06 8.78
N GLU A 34 -13.82 -43.70 8.25
CA GLU A 34 -14.16 -43.85 6.82
C GLU A 34 -13.21 -43.05 5.93
N TYR A 35 -13.03 -41.77 6.22
CA TYR A 35 -12.25 -40.86 5.38
C TYR A 35 -10.76 -40.83 5.75
N LYS A 36 -10.36 -41.53 6.80
CA LYS A 36 -8.99 -41.55 7.36
C LYS A 36 -8.51 -40.12 7.66
N VAL A 37 -9.33 -39.35 8.37
CA VAL A 37 -9.10 -37.95 8.74
C VAL A 37 -9.19 -37.82 10.27
N SER A 38 -8.35 -36.99 10.89
CA SER A 38 -8.42 -36.81 12.35
C SER A 38 -9.80 -36.31 12.81
N GLU A 39 -10.27 -36.77 13.97
CA GLU A 39 -11.56 -36.34 14.53
C GLU A 39 -11.63 -34.83 14.73
N SER A 40 -10.53 -34.18 15.08
CA SER A 40 -10.44 -32.72 15.19
C SER A 40 -10.75 -32.01 13.86
N THR A 41 -10.25 -32.55 12.76
CA THR A 41 -10.50 -32.01 11.41
C THR A 41 -11.95 -32.26 11.01
N VAL A 42 -12.48 -33.46 11.24
CA VAL A 42 -13.89 -33.80 10.97
C VAL A 42 -14.82 -32.88 11.77
N ARG A 43 -14.52 -32.64 13.05
CA ARG A 43 -15.29 -31.72 13.90
C ARG A 43 -15.31 -30.30 13.33
N GLY A 44 -14.15 -29.80 12.90
CA GLY A 44 -14.05 -28.48 12.27
C GLY A 44 -14.79 -28.40 10.92
N ILE A 45 -14.77 -29.47 10.12
CA ILE A 45 -15.52 -29.59 8.86
C ILE A 45 -17.02 -29.60 9.14
N LYS A 46 -17.50 -30.46 10.04
CA LYS A 46 -18.91 -30.56 10.42
C LYS A 46 -19.47 -29.22 10.89
N ARG A 47 -18.74 -28.52 11.77
CA ARG A 47 -19.17 -27.20 12.27
C ARG A 47 -19.40 -26.21 11.11
N LYS A 48 -18.43 -26.10 10.20
CA LYS A 48 -18.54 -25.22 9.04
C LYS A 48 -19.64 -25.65 8.06
N TYR A 49 -19.85 -26.95 7.90
CA TYR A 49 -20.92 -27.49 7.06
C TYR A 49 -22.30 -27.12 7.63
N SER A 50 -22.49 -27.26 8.95
CA SER A 50 -23.72 -26.84 9.62
C SER A 50 -23.94 -25.33 9.57
N GLU A 51 -22.90 -24.51 9.73
CA GLU A 51 -22.98 -23.05 9.54
C GLU A 51 -23.43 -22.70 8.11
N ALA A 52 -22.86 -23.37 7.10
CA ALA A 52 -23.24 -23.16 5.70
C ALA A 52 -24.70 -23.56 5.42
N LEU A 53 -25.19 -24.66 6.02
CA LEU A 53 -26.60 -25.07 5.93
C LEU A 53 -27.55 -24.04 6.55
N LEU A 54 -27.18 -23.44 7.68
CA LEU A 54 -27.99 -22.39 8.32
C LEU A 54 -28.05 -21.13 7.46
N GLN A 55 -26.94 -20.76 6.81
CA GLN A 55 -26.87 -19.61 5.91
C GLN A 55 -27.69 -19.83 4.63
N SER A 56 -27.73 -21.04 4.08
CA SER A 56 -28.56 -21.36 2.92
C SER A 56 -30.05 -21.45 3.27
N ALA A 57 -30.38 -21.96 4.46
CA ALA A 57 -31.76 -22.08 4.92
C ALA A 57 -32.44 -20.72 5.15
N SER A 58 -31.70 -19.65 5.45
CA SER A 58 -32.28 -18.30 5.63
C SER A 58 -32.60 -17.57 4.31
N GLY A 59 -32.33 -18.19 3.15
CA GLY A 59 -32.42 -17.57 1.82
C GLY A 59 -33.56 -18.02 0.90
N ASN A 60 -34.45 -18.93 1.34
CA ASN A 60 -35.44 -19.68 0.53
C ASN A 60 -34.85 -20.68 -0.48
N GLU A 61 -34.97 -21.98 -0.17
CA GLU A 61 -35.55 -23.06 -0.99
C GLU A 61 -35.17 -24.44 -0.40
N GLU A 62 -36.14 -25.35 -0.41
CA GLU A 62 -36.16 -26.67 0.22
C GLU A 62 -35.28 -27.71 -0.50
N ASP A 63 -33.99 -27.47 -0.71
CA ASP A 63 -33.02 -28.56 -0.92
C ASP A 63 -31.56 -28.08 -0.77
N SER A 64 -31.26 -27.48 0.38
CA SER A 64 -29.95 -26.89 0.66
C SER A 64 -28.85 -27.95 0.85
N THR A 65 -28.38 -28.56 -0.22
CA THR A 65 -27.18 -29.41 -0.20
C THR A 65 -25.93 -28.57 -0.45
N VAL A 66 -25.05 -28.46 0.56
CA VAL A 66 -23.78 -27.73 0.42
C VAL A 66 -22.82 -28.55 -0.43
N THR A 67 -22.62 -28.17 -1.69
CA THR A 67 -21.79 -28.94 -2.65
C THR A 67 -20.27 -28.70 -2.49
N SER A 68 -19.86 -27.58 -1.88
CA SER A 68 -18.46 -27.21 -1.71
C SER A 68 -18.22 -26.48 -0.39
N LEU A 69 -17.15 -26.86 0.33
CA LEU A 69 -16.79 -26.26 1.62
C LEU A 69 -15.36 -25.71 1.59
N PRO A 70 -15.19 -24.44 1.15
CA PRO A 70 -13.87 -23.84 1.00
C PRO A 70 -13.09 -23.79 2.31
N LYS A 71 -11.78 -24.01 2.22
CA LYS A 71 -10.87 -23.70 3.34
C LYS A 71 -10.88 -22.19 3.59
N GLY A 72 -10.79 -21.80 4.86
CA GLY A 72 -10.59 -20.39 5.20
C GLY A 72 -9.22 -19.92 4.72
N LYS A 73 -9.06 -18.62 4.45
CA LYS A 73 -7.75 -18.01 4.18
C LYS A 73 -6.81 -18.38 5.33
N GLN A 74 -5.77 -19.17 5.04
CA GLN A 74 -4.78 -19.58 6.04
C GLN A 74 -3.70 -18.51 6.18
N GLY A 75 -3.24 -18.28 7.41
CA GLY A 75 -2.14 -17.38 7.72
C GLY A 75 -2.54 -16.19 8.58
N ARG A 76 -1.53 -15.43 8.99
CA ARG A 76 -1.72 -14.20 9.76
C ARG A 76 -2.34 -13.12 8.85
N PRO A 77 -3.39 -12.41 9.28
CA PRO A 77 -3.92 -11.26 8.55
C PRO A 77 -2.85 -10.22 8.24
N PHE A 78 -3.03 -9.46 7.14
CA PHE A 78 -2.14 -8.36 6.81
C PHE A 78 -2.20 -7.27 7.88
N VAL A 79 -1.05 -6.66 8.18
CA VAL A 79 -0.93 -5.60 9.20
C VAL A 79 -1.85 -4.42 8.90
N LEU A 80 -1.98 -4.07 7.61
CA LEU A 80 -2.83 -2.96 7.14
C LEU A 80 -4.25 -3.41 6.76
N GLY A 81 -4.60 -4.70 6.86
CA GLY A 81 -5.79 -5.23 6.20
C GLY A 81 -5.63 -5.37 4.68
N GLU A 82 -6.62 -5.91 3.99
CA GLU A 82 -6.53 -6.31 2.58
C GLU A 82 -6.52 -5.11 1.62
N ASP A 83 -7.32 -4.07 1.91
CA ASP A 83 -7.50 -2.92 1.02
C ASP A 83 -6.31 -1.96 1.05
N MET A 84 -5.88 -1.54 2.24
CA MET A 84 -4.70 -0.68 2.39
C MET A 84 -3.41 -1.39 1.95
N ASP A 85 -3.28 -2.70 2.19
CA ASP A 85 -2.12 -3.46 1.68
C ASP A 85 -2.09 -3.48 0.15
N ARG A 86 -3.25 -3.57 -0.50
CA ARG A 86 -3.36 -3.48 -1.97
C ARG A 86 -2.97 -2.10 -2.48
N GLU A 87 -3.44 -1.03 -1.85
CA GLU A 87 -3.09 0.35 -2.22
C GLU A 87 -1.56 0.58 -2.13
N VAL A 88 -0.92 0.07 -1.06
CA VAL A 88 0.54 0.13 -0.94
C VAL A 88 1.23 -0.61 -2.08
N GLN A 89 0.76 -1.81 -2.42
CA GLN A 89 1.33 -2.57 -3.54
C GLN A 89 1.17 -1.85 -4.87
N ASP A 90 0.01 -1.26 -5.15
CA ASP A 90 -0.26 -0.52 -6.39
C ASP A 90 0.64 0.70 -6.51
N PHE A 91 0.83 1.44 -5.41
CA PHE A 91 1.77 2.56 -5.37
C PHE A 91 3.22 2.12 -5.67
N ILE A 92 3.65 1.00 -5.09
CA ILE A 92 4.99 0.44 -5.32
C ILE A 92 5.17 -0.05 -6.76
N ARG A 93 4.13 -0.62 -7.39
CA ARG A 93 4.15 -0.99 -8.81
C ARG A 93 4.34 0.23 -9.69
N ALA A 94 3.53 1.27 -9.47
CA ALA A 94 3.61 2.53 -10.22
C ALA A 94 5.01 3.16 -10.11
N GLN A 95 5.60 3.18 -8.91
CA GLN A 95 6.98 3.66 -8.73
C GLN A 95 7.98 2.85 -9.56
N ARG A 96 7.83 1.53 -9.59
CA ARG A 96 8.71 0.66 -10.35
C ARG A 96 8.56 0.83 -11.86
N ASP A 97 7.35 1.07 -12.34
CA ASP A 97 7.07 1.27 -13.77
C ASP A 97 7.73 2.55 -14.31
N ILE A 98 7.85 3.58 -13.46
CA ILE A 98 8.59 4.83 -13.76
C ILE A 98 10.12 4.64 -13.62
N GLY A 99 10.57 3.47 -13.19
CA GLY A 99 11.99 3.16 -13.00
C GLY A 99 12.58 3.62 -11.66
N ALA A 100 11.73 3.98 -10.68
CA ALA A 100 12.21 4.38 -9.37
C ALA A 100 12.79 3.18 -8.59
N VAL A 101 13.78 3.48 -7.73
CA VAL A 101 14.39 2.47 -6.87
C VAL A 101 13.48 2.20 -5.66
N VAL A 102 12.88 1.02 -5.63
CA VAL A 102 12.06 0.58 -4.50
C VAL A 102 12.94 -0.06 -3.43
N THR A 103 13.04 0.60 -2.27
CA THR A 103 13.75 0.09 -1.08
C THR A 103 12.80 -0.16 0.07
N ARG A 104 13.25 -0.87 1.12
CA ARG A 104 12.44 -1.10 2.34
C ARG A 104 11.97 0.21 2.96
N SER A 105 12.80 1.24 3.00
CA SER A 105 12.41 2.56 3.52
C SER A 105 11.35 3.22 2.65
N THR A 106 11.46 3.11 1.32
CA THR A 106 10.42 3.59 0.39
C THR A 106 9.09 2.91 0.66
N VAL A 107 9.07 1.59 0.91
CA VAL A 107 7.86 0.83 1.25
C VAL A 107 7.26 1.27 2.57
N ILE A 108 8.08 1.46 3.62
CA ILE A 108 7.62 1.98 4.92
C ILE A 108 7.03 3.38 4.77
N ALA A 109 7.71 4.28 4.05
CA ALA A 109 7.20 5.63 3.81
C ALA A 109 5.89 5.61 3.02
N SER A 110 5.79 4.77 2.00
CA SER A 110 4.57 4.60 1.20
C SER A 110 3.41 4.07 2.04
N GLY A 111 3.67 3.09 2.92
CA GLY A 111 2.68 2.56 3.84
C GLY A 111 2.21 3.60 4.85
N LYS A 112 3.13 4.26 5.56
CA LYS A 112 2.80 5.24 6.59
C LYS A 112 2.18 6.51 6.01
N ALA A 113 2.99 7.26 5.26
CA ALA A 113 2.62 8.60 4.79
C ALA A 113 1.72 8.56 3.56
N GLY A 114 1.91 7.57 2.69
CA GLY A 114 1.08 7.39 1.50
C GLY A 114 -0.30 6.86 1.88
N VAL A 115 -0.38 5.67 2.47
CA VAL A 115 -1.68 5.00 2.63
C VAL A 115 -2.32 5.31 3.98
N VAL A 116 -1.66 4.95 5.09
CA VAL A 116 -2.30 4.99 6.41
C VAL A 116 -2.71 6.40 6.81
N MET A 117 -1.86 7.41 6.57
CA MET A 117 -2.21 8.81 6.88
C MET A 117 -3.40 9.32 6.06
N ARG A 118 -3.60 8.83 4.82
CA ARG A 118 -4.76 9.21 3.98
C ARG A 118 -6.07 8.61 4.50
N HIS A 119 -6.03 7.39 5.03
CA HIS A 119 -7.19 6.74 5.62
C HIS A 119 -7.47 7.26 7.03
N ASN A 120 -6.54 7.04 7.95
CA ASN A 120 -6.61 7.53 9.33
C ASN A 120 -5.24 7.49 10.01
N LYS A 121 -4.72 8.67 10.35
CA LYS A 121 -3.44 8.83 11.04
C LYS A 121 -3.38 8.13 12.40
N PHE A 122 -4.50 7.99 13.12
CA PHE A 122 -4.55 7.43 14.47
C PHE A 122 -4.29 5.91 14.52
N TYR A 123 -4.17 5.23 13.38
CA TYR A 123 -3.70 3.86 13.38
C TYR A 123 -2.22 3.74 13.72
N LEU A 124 -1.40 4.73 13.36
CA LEU A 124 0.05 4.66 13.55
C LEU A 124 0.43 4.93 15.01
N LYS A 125 1.45 4.20 15.48
CA LYS A 125 2.01 4.34 16.83
C LYS A 125 2.47 5.77 17.16
N GLU A 126 2.96 6.50 16.16
CA GLU A 126 3.40 7.89 16.31
C GLU A 126 2.26 8.88 16.60
N PHE A 127 1.00 8.50 16.33
CA PHE A 127 -0.20 9.29 16.63
C PHE A 127 -1.07 8.63 17.72
N GLY A 128 -0.50 7.76 18.54
CA GLY A 128 -1.21 7.07 19.64
C GLY A 128 -1.92 5.77 19.25
N GLY A 129 -1.72 5.29 18.02
CA GLY A 129 -2.24 4.02 17.55
C GLY A 129 -1.43 2.80 17.99
N GLN A 130 -1.87 1.61 17.58
CA GLN A 130 -1.18 0.35 17.89
C GLN A 130 -0.27 -0.14 16.75
N MET A 131 -0.41 0.44 15.55
CA MET A 131 0.23 -0.10 14.35
C MET A 131 1.63 0.45 14.15
N ASP A 132 2.59 -0.44 13.98
CA ASP A 132 3.97 -0.10 13.63
C ASP A 132 4.41 -0.84 12.36
N LEU A 133 4.78 -0.06 11.34
CA LEU A 133 5.23 -0.58 10.05
C LEU A 133 6.74 -0.83 10.10
N THR A 134 7.09 -2.06 10.47
CA THR A 134 8.47 -2.50 10.66
C THR A 134 9.18 -2.84 9.35
N LYS A 135 10.51 -3.02 9.41
CA LYS A 135 11.32 -3.52 8.28
C LYS A 135 10.84 -4.87 7.76
N HIS A 136 10.43 -5.79 8.65
CA HIS A 136 9.93 -7.11 8.28
C HIS A 136 8.60 -7.03 7.52
N TRP A 137 7.73 -6.09 7.88
CA TRP A 137 6.49 -5.84 7.13
C TRP A 137 6.81 -5.40 5.69
N ALA A 138 7.75 -4.47 5.52
CA ALA A 138 8.18 -4.02 4.19
C ALA A 138 8.81 -5.15 3.36
N GLU A 139 9.63 -6.00 3.98
CA GLU A 139 10.18 -7.19 3.33
C GLU A 139 9.10 -8.17 2.90
N SER A 140 8.09 -8.37 3.74
CA SER A 140 6.94 -9.23 3.40
C SER A 140 6.20 -8.71 2.16
N ILE A 141 5.97 -7.40 2.05
CA ILE A 141 5.37 -6.80 0.85
C ILE A 141 6.24 -7.07 -0.38
N LEU A 142 7.53 -6.75 -0.31
CA LEU A 142 8.45 -6.93 -1.43
C LEU A 142 8.51 -8.40 -1.89
N HIS A 143 8.55 -9.33 -0.94
CA HIS A 143 8.54 -10.76 -1.21
C HIS A 143 7.25 -11.20 -1.89
N ARG A 144 6.07 -10.78 -1.39
CA ARG A 144 4.78 -11.09 -2.02
C ARG A 144 4.65 -10.51 -3.43
N MET A 145 5.24 -9.35 -3.67
CA MET A 145 5.29 -8.72 -5.00
C MET A 145 6.35 -9.34 -5.93
N LYS A 146 7.17 -10.29 -5.44
CA LYS A 146 8.32 -10.87 -6.16
C LYS A 146 9.37 -9.83 -6.56
N PHE A 147 9.58 -8.83 -5.70
CA PHE A 147 10.57 -7.79 -5.90
C PHE A 147 11.92 -8.24 -5.35
N VAL A 148 12.89 -8.43 -6.24
CA VAL A 148 14.27 -8.78 -5.88
C VAL A 148 15.09 -7.50 -5.70
N LYS A 149 16.05 -7.51 -4.76
CA LYS A 149 17.05 -6.46 -4.60
C LYS A 149 17.81 -6.27 -5.93
N ARG A 150 17.51 -5.21 -6.67
CA ARG A 150 18.29 -4.79 -7.84
C ARG A 150 19.36 -3.79 -7.41
N ARG A 151 20.55 -3.83 -8.04
CA ARG A 151 21.43 -2.66 -8.04
C ARG A 151 20.62 -1.52 -8.68
N GLY A 152 20.46 -0.40 -7.97
CA GLY A 152 19.93 0.81 -8.58
C GLY A 152 20.87 1.20 -9.72
N SER A 153 20.45 1.02 -10.96
CA SER A 153 21.12 1.63 -12.09
C SER A 153 20.55 3.04 -12.21
N MET A 154 21.21 4.03 -11.63
CA MET A 154 20.92 5.44 -11.87
C MET A 154 21.40 5.88 -13.27
N LYS A 155 21.30 5.01 -14.29
CA LYS A 155 21.39 5.47 -15.67
C LYS A 155 20.11 6.24 -15.96
N VAL A 156 20.12 7.50 -15.57
CA VAL A 156 19.16 8.46 -16.09
C VAL A 156 19.47 8.54 -17.58
N HIS A 157 18.58 7.99 -18.42
CA HIS A 157 18.56 8.31 -19.83
C HIS A 157 17.99 9.71 -19.99
N VAL A 158 18.70 10.73 -19.48
CA VAL A 158 18.52 12.04 -20.09
C VAL A 158 19.20 11.90 -21.43
N LEU A 159 18.43 11.68 -22.50
CA LEU A 159 18.94 11.95 -23.84
C LEU A 159 19.54 13.36 -23.75
N GLY A 160 20.84 13.51 -24.01
CA GLY A 160 21.54 14.80 -23.81
C GLY A 160 20.79 15.98 -24.45
N ASP A 161 20.09 15.70 -25.55
CA ASP A 161 19.22 16.64 -26.27
C ASP A 161 18.04 17.17 -25.43
N ALA A 162 17.43 16.32 -24.59
CA ALA A 162 16.34 16.71 -23.70
C ALA A 162 16.86 17.61 -22.57
N PHE A 163 18.04 17.31 -22.03
CA PHE A 163 18.68 18.17 -21.01
C PHE A 163 18.99 19.56 -21.56
N GLU A 164 19.65 19.62 -22.71
CA GLU A 164 20.04 20.89 -23.32
C GLU A 164 18.85 21.73 -23.76
N ARG A 165 17.74 21.09 -24.17
CA ARG A 165 16.48 21.79 -24.42
C ARG A 165 15.87 22.36 -23.14
N ILE A 166 15.80 21.57 -22.07
CA ILE A 166 15.27 22.01 -20.77
C ILE A 166 16.11 23.16 -20.20
N LYS A 167 17.45 23.04 -20.26
CA LYS A 167 18.39 24.05 -19.81
C LYS A 167 18.23 25.36 -20.59
N ARG A 168 18.11 25.30 -21.92
CA ARG A 168 17.87 26.50 -22.74
C ARG A 168 16.57 27.20 -22.38
N ASN A 169 15.48 26.46 -22.21
CA ASN A 169 14.18 27.04 -21.84
C ASN A 169 14.26 27.72 -20.46
N PHE A 170 14.85 27.05 -19.47
CA PHE A 170 15.03 27.62 -18.14
C PHE A 170 15.86 28.92 -18.15
N LEU A 171 16.96 28.96 -18.91
CA LEU A 171 17.78 30.17 -19.05
C LEU A 171 17.05 31.29 -19.78
N ALA A 172 16.20 30.97 -20.76
CA ALA A 172 15.36 31.93 -21.45
C ALA A 172 14.30 32.54 -20.52
N ASP A 173 13.68 31.74 -19.66
CA ASP A 173 12.69 32.19 -18.68
C ASP A 173 13.32 33.12 -17.63
N ILE A 174 14.52 32.79 -17.13
CA ILE A 174 15.28 33.67 -16.24
C ILE A 174 15.57 35.00 -16.94
N LYS A 175 16.09 34.96 -18.16
CA LYS A 175 16.43 36.18 -18.91
C LYS A 175 15.21 37.06 -19.16
N THR A 176 14.07 36.46 -19.48
CA THR A 176 12.80 37.18 -19.68
C THR A 176 12.33 37.83 -18.39
N THR A 177 12.39 37.11 -17.26
CA THR A 177 11.99 37.63 -15.95
C THR A 177 12.89 38.79 -15.50
N VAL A 178 14.21 38.67 -15.70
CA VAL A 178 15.17 39.73 -15.38
C VAL A 178 14.96 40.93 -16.31
N ASN A 179 14.73 40.74 -17.61
CA ASN A 179 14.50 41.87 -18.51
C ASN A 179 13.20 42.63 -18.16
N LEU A 180 12.14 41.93 -17.77
CA LEU A 180 10.89 42.56 -17.34
C LEU A 180 11.07 43.40 -16.06
N SER A 181 11.94 42.99 -15.13
CA SER A 181 12.20 43.75 -13.91
C SER A 181 13.14 44.95 -14.11
N PHE A 182 13.88 45.01 -15.23
CA PHE A 182 14.77 46.14 -15.56
C PHE A 182 14.14 47.17 -16.53
N THR A 183 13.01 46.87 -17.18
CA THR A 183 12.31 47.81 -18.07
C THR A 183 11.30 48.71 -17.35
N GLN A 184 11.12 48.57 -16.04
CA GLN A 184 10.13 49.35 -15.28
C GLN A 184 10.63 50.72 -14.76
N TYR A 185 11.87 51.11 -15.08
CA TYR A 185 12.34 52.47 -14.80
C TYR A 185 12.75 53.16 -16.11
N PRO A 186 11.99 54.17 -16.57
CA PRO A 186 12.39 54.96 -17.73
C PRO A 186 13.71 55.68 -17.45
N LYS A 187 14.63 55.66 -18.41
CA LYS A 187 15.99 56.24 -18.31
C LYS A 187 16.04 57.77 -18.41
N ASP A 188 14.90 58.47 -18.43
CA ASP A 188 14.83 59.89 -18.83
C ASP A 188 14.22 60.82 -17.79
N SER A 189 14.42 60.60 -16.48
CA SER A 189 14.18 61.67 -15.48
C SER A 189 15.48 62.43 -15.22
N CYS A 190 15.85 63.30 -16.18
CA CYS A 190 16.80 64.37 -15.97
C CYS A 190 16.17 65.39 -15.01
N ILE A 191 16.59 65.38 -13.74
CA ILE A 191 16.17 66.38 -12.75
C ILE A 191 17.11 67.59 -12.93
N THR A 192 16.62 68.62 -13.62
CA THR A 192 17.24 69.94 -13.62
C THR A 192 17.12 70.53 -12.22
N LEU A 193 18.22 70.61 -11.48
CA LEU A 193 18.29 71.35 -10.22
C LEU A 193 18.35 72.84 -10.54
N HIS A 194 17.21 73.52 -10.50
CA HIS A 194 17.18 74.97 -10.34
C HIS A 194 17.61 75.29 -8.89
N GLY A 195 18.70 76.03 -8.77
CA GLY A 195 19.17 76.54 -7.49
C GLY A 195 18.25 77.61 -6.95
N GLU A 196 18.17 77.67 -5.63
CA GLU A 196 17.93 78.84 -4.80
C GLU A 196 18.13 78.45 -3.32
N GLU A 197 18.54 79.44 -2.53
CA GLU A 197 18.85 79.40 -1.09
C GLU A 197 20.25 78.94 -0.64
N GLU A 198 21.28 79.68 -1.09
CA GLU A 198 22.24 80.21 -0.12
C GLU A 198 21.76 81.59 0.34
N ALA A 199 21.37 81.73 1.61
CA ALA A 199 21.63 82.89 2.50
C ALA A 199 20.63 82.92 3.66
N MET A 200 20.94 82.28 4.79
CA MET A 200 20.49 82.76 6.11
C MET A 200 21.24 82.11 7.28
N ILE A 201 22.56 82.32 7.36
CA ILE A 201 23.28 82.27 8.64
C ILE A 201 24.28 83.43 8.68
N SER A 202 23.81 84.63 9.05
CA SER A 202 24.60 85.75 9.59
C SER A 202 23.66 86.93 9.88
N ALA A 203 23.75 87.49 11.09
CA ALA A 203 23.00 88.61 11.67
C ALA A 203 21.60 88.21 12.21
N SER A 204 21.25 88.33 13.50
CA SER A 204 21.74 89.18 14.57
C SER A 204 21.28 88.66 15.95
N LEU A 205 22.08 89.02 16.97
CA LEU A 205 21.80 89.07 18.42
C LEU A 205 21.97 87.78 19.24
#